data_AF-A0A077ZDH3-F1
#
_entry.id   AF-A0A077ZDH3-F1
#
_cell.length_a   1.000
_cell.length_b   1.000
_cell.length_c   1.000
_cell.angle_alpha   90.00
_cell.angle_beta   90.00
_cell.angle_gamma   90.00
#
_symmetry.space_group_name_H-M   'P 1'
#
loop_
_entity.id
_entity.type
_entity.pdbx_description
1 polymer ?
#
loop_
_entity_poly.entity_id
_entity_poly.type
_entity_poly.pdbx_seq_one_letter_code
_entity_poly.pdbx_strand_id
1 'polypeptide(L)'
;MSNAVPVVADDHRRKWDIGEYERLARERLEEEKRREKEKSIPKDKVKRDILRPRDYKIDLDSKVGKSVVITKTTPASEAGGYYCNVCDCIVKDSINFLDHINGKKHQRNMGMSMRVKKSTLDEVKARFAAKRQEAEEKKKGYSFEERMREIQEEATLQHDEESELLAKTMGIKGFATTKK
;
A
#
# COMPACT_ATOMS: atom_id res chain seq x y z
N MET A 1 -57.91 -4.73 -49.86
CA MET A 1 -59.23 -4.67 -49.20
C MET A 1 -59.14 -3.60 -48.13
N SER A 2 -59.83 -2.48 -48.35
CA SER A 2 -59.77 -1.25 -47.56
C SER A 2 -60.43 -1.43 -46.19
N ASN A 3 -59.64 -1.38 -45.12
CA ASN A 3 -60.15 -1.37 -43.75
C ASN A 3 -60.71 0.03 -43.44
N ALA A 4 -62.03 0.15 -43.42
CA ALA A 4 -62.73 1.33 -42.94
C ALA A 4 -62.50 1.48 -41.43
N VAL A 5 -61.90 2.61 -41.02
CA VAL A 5 -61.69 2.96 -39.62
C VAL A 5 -63.02 3.48 -39.05
N PRO A 6 -63.62 2.81 -38.04
CA PRO A 6 -64.88 3.27 -37.47
C PRO A 6 -64.66 4.58 -36.70
N VAL A 7 -65.51 5.57 -37.03
CA VAL A 7 -65.63 6.86 -36.33
C VAL A 7 -65.99 6.58 -34.88
N VAL A 8 -65.03 6.74 -33.98
CA VAL A 8 -65.21 6.52 -32.54
C VAL A 8 -66.00 7.69 -31.97
N ALA A 9 -67.28 7.46 -31.70
CA ALA A 9 -68.12 8.37 -30.93
C ALA A 9 -67.53 8.55 -29.52
N ASP A 10 -67.69 9.75 -28.97
CA ASP A 10 -67.12 10.23 -27.70
C ASP A 10 -67.74 9.54 -26.47
N ASP A 11 -67.53 8.23 -26.36
CA ASP A 11 -67.87 7.47 -25.17
C ASP A 11 -66.91 7.88 -24.05
N HIS A 12 -67.43 8.65 -23.08
CA HIS A 12 -66.74 9.00 -21.83
C HIS A 12 -66.40 7.77 -20.96
N ARG A 13 -66.80 6.57 -21.41
CA ARG A 13 -66.50 5.29 -20.78
C ARG A 13 -65.16 4.77 -21.27
N ARG A 14 -64.14 4.84 -20.41
CA ARG A 14 -62.82 4.26 -20.64
C ARG A 14 -62.92 2.77 -21.01
N LYS A 15 -62.76 2.45 -22.29
CA LYS A 15 -62.67 1.08 -22.80
C LYS A 15 -61.22 0.63 -22.68
N TRP A 16 -61.01 -0.50 -22.01
CA TRP A 16 -59.68 -1.10 -21.86
C TRP A 16 -59.42 -1.92 -23.13
N ASP A 17 -58.43 -1.52 -23.93
CA ASP A 17 -58.00 -2.30 -25.08
C ASP A 17 -57.16 -3.49 -24.59
N ILE A 18 -57.74 -4.69 -24.69
CA ILE A 18 -57.15 -5.93 -24.17
C ILE A 18 -55.73 -6.14 -24.74
N GLY A 19 -55.49 -5.77 -26.00
CA GLY A 19 -54.19 -5.95 -26.66
C GLY A 19 -53.10 -5.01 -26.12
N GLU A 20 -53.45 -3.79 -25.73
CA GLU A 20 -52.50 -2.82 -25.15
C GLU A 20 -52.04 -3.31 -23.77
N TYR A 21 -52.99 -3.74 -22.94
CA TYR A 21 -52.72 -4.26 -21.60
C TYR A 21 -51.97 -5.60 -21.64
N GLU A 22 -52.24 -6.47 -22.62
CA GLU A 22 -51.45 -7.70 -22.82
C GLU A 22 -49.99 -7.38 -23.16
N ARG A 23 -49.75 -6.40 -24.05
CA ARG A 23 -48.40 -5.95 -24.39
C ARG A 23 -47.67 -5.35 -23.18
N LEU A 24 -48.35 -4.48 -22.42
CA LEU A 24 -47.79 -3.85 -21.23
C LEU A 24 -47.51 -4.86 -20.11
N ALA A 25 -48.40 -5.85 -19.92
CA ALA A 25 -48.19 -6.94 -18.97
C ALA A 25 -46.97 -7.79 -19.35
N ARG A 26 -46.80 -8.11 -20.65
CA ARG A 26 -45.64 -8.84 -21.15
C ARG A 26 -44.34 -8.05 -20.97
N GLU A 27 -44.36 -6.74 -21.24
CA GLU A 27 -43.22 -5.84 -21.05
C GLU A 27 -42.81 -5.77 -19.57
N ARG A 28 -43.77 -5.68 -18.65
CA ARG A 28 -43.51 -5.71 -17.20
C ARG A 28 -42.89 -7.04 -16.76
N LEU A 29 -43.42 -8.17 -17.23
CA LEU A 29 -42.87 -9.50 -16.92
C LEU A 29 -41.45 -9.69 -17.47
N GLU A 30 -41.16 -9.13 -18.65
CA GLU A 30 -39.82 -9.16 -19.23
C GLU A 30 -38.85 -8.28 -18.45
N GLU A 31 -39.26 -7.09 -18.03
CA GLU A 31 -38.44 -6.21 -17.20
C GLU A 31 -38.13 -6.84 -15.83
N GLU A 32 -39.11 -7.46 -15.18
CA GLU A 32 -38.91 -8.20 -13.94
C GLU A 32 -37.91 -9.35 -14.13
N LYS A 33 -38.08 -10.16 -15.19
CA LYS A 33 -37.11 -11.21 -15.53
C LYS A 33 -35.72 -10.66 -15.81
N ARG A 34 -35.59 -9.49 -16.45
CA ARG A 34 -34.29 -8.86 -16.71
C ARG A 34 -33.63 -8.41 -15.42
N ARG A 35 -34.37 -7.76 -14.52
CA ARG A 35 -33.88 -7.33 -13.19
C ARG A 35 -33.51 -8.53 -12.32
N GLU A 36 -34.26 -9.63 -12.39
CA GLU A 36 -33.91 -10.88 -11.71
C GLU A 36 -32.64 -11.53 -12.28
N LYS A 37 -32.48 -11.53 -13.61
CA LYS A 37 -31.25 -11.98 -14.26
C LYS A 37 -30.07 -11.10 -13.85
N GLU A 38 -30.23 -9.79 -13.82
CA GLU A 38 -29.16 -8.87 -13.43
C GLU A 38 -28.74 -9.05 -11.96
N LYS A 39 -29.71 -9.26 -11.06
CA LYS A 39 -29.43 -9.60 -9.65
C LYS A 39 -28.81 -10.99 -9.49
N SER A 40 -29.17 -11.94 -10.36
CA SER A 40 -28.72 -13.33 -10.28
C SER A 40 -27.42 -13.62 -11.03
N ILE A 41 -26.91 -12.70 -11.86
CA ILE A 41 -25.50 -12.74 -12.32
C ILE A 41 -24.66 -12.75 -11.05
N PRO A 42 -24.09 -13.90 -10.65
CA PRO A 42 -23.27 -13.97 -9.45
C PRO A 42 -22.09 -13.10 -9.78
N LYS A 43 -21.93 -11.97 -9.05
CA LYS A 43 -20.79 -11.06 -9.17
C LYS A 43 -19.58 -11.94 -9.40
N ASP A 44 -19.09 -11.89 -10.64
CA ASP A 44 -18.18 -12.88 -11.21
C ASP A 44 -17.17 -13.24 -10.15
N LYS A 45 -17.00 -14.53 -9.84
CA LYS A 45 -16.22 -15.01 -8.68
C LYS A 45 -14.82 -14.47 -8.86
N VAL A 46 -14.59 -13.25 -8.38
CA VAL A 46 -13.42 -12.45 -8.72
C VAL A 46 -12.26 -13.34 -8.35
N LYS A 47 -11.49 -13.75 -9.35
CA LYS A 47 -10.33 -14.60 -9.14
C LYS A 47 -9.35 -13.76 -8.35
N ARG A 48 -9.47 -13.86 -7.03
CA ARG A 48 -8.67 -13.09 -6.10
C ARG A 48 -7.25 -13.61 -6.21
N ASP A 49 -6.33 -12.69 -6.39
CA ASP A 49 -4.92 -13.04 -6.50
C ASP A 49 -4.42 -13.72 -5.23
N ILE A 50 -3.35 -14.49 -5.40
CA ILE A 50 -2.67 -15.17 -4.29
C ILE A 50 -1.98 -14.10 -3.42
N LEU A 51 -1.89 -14.38 -2.13
CA LEU A 51 -1.16 -13.53 -1.19
C LEU A 51 0.29 -13.30 -1.66
N ARG A 52 0.67 -12.04 -1.84
CA ARG A 52 2.04 -11.62 -2.15
C ARG A 52 2.74 -11.11 -0.89
N PRO A 53 4.07 -11.29 -0.77
CA PRO A 53 4.86 -10.61 0.25
C PRO A 53 4.80 -9.09 0.04
N ARG A 54 5.06 -8.33 1.11
CA ARG A 54 5.05 -6.87 1.09
C ARG A 54 6.46 -6.35 0.78
N ASP A 55 6.59 -5.41 -0.16
CA ASP A 55 7.90 -4.88 -0.60
C ASP A 55 8.32 -3.60 0.15
N TYR A 56 7.42 -2.98 0.92
CA TYR A 56 7.67 -1.75 1.65
C TYR A 56 7.56 -1.94 3.16
N LYS A 57 8.35 -1.17 3.91
CA LYS A 57 8.24 -1.07 5.37
C LYS A 57 7.07 -0.16 5.73
N ILE A 58 6.33 -0.54 6.75
CA ILE A 58 5.22 0.27 7.27
C ILE A 58 5.81 1.27 8.25
N ASP A 59 5.63 2.56 7.97
CA ASP A 59 6.12 3.63 8.83
C ASP A 59 5.20 3.83 10.03
N LEU A 60 5.58 3.23 11.16
CA LEU A 60 4.88 3.43 12.43
C LEU A 60 5.47 4.61 13.21
N ASP A 61 6.74 4.92 12.98
CA ASP A 61 7.52 5.84 13.81
C ASP A 61 7.25 7.33 13.49
N SER A 62 6.90 7.64 12.25
CA SER A 62 6.76 9.02 11.76
C SER A 62 5.69 9.85 12.48
N LYS A 63 4.73 9.21 13.17
CA LYS A 63 3.68 9.88 13.95
C LYS A 63 3.86 9.76 15.47
N VAL A 64 4.89 9.05 15.94
CA VAL A 64 5.16 8.89 17.37
C VAL A 64 5.62 10.23 17.94
N GLY A 65 5.00 10.69 19.03
CA GLY A 65 5.33 11.94 19.73
C GLY A 65 4.77 13.23 19.11
N LYS A 66 4.05 13.17 18.00
CA LYS A 66 3.40 14.35 17.40
C LYS A 66 2.04 14.59 18.04
N SER A 67 1.85 15.73 18.71
CA SER A 67 0.54 16.18 19.18
C SER A 67 -0.15 17.01 18.08
N VAL A 68 -1.37 16.63 17.72
CA VAL A 68 -2.18 17.33 16.72
C VAL A 68 -3.52 17.68 17.34
N VAL A 69 -3.96 18.93 17.15
CA VAL A 69 -5.28 19.40 17.62
C VAL A 69 -6.35 18.87 16.68
N ILE A 70 -7.20 17.98 17.18
CA ILE A 70 -8.29 17.37 16.41
C ILE A 70 -9.52 18.29 16.51
N THR A 71 -9.91 18.89 15.39
CA THR A 71 -11.19 19.63 15.28
C THR A 71 -12.22 18.78 14.52
N LYS A 72 -13.52 19.10 14.61
CA LYS A 72 -14.57 18.30 13.91
C LYS A 72 -14.40 18.27 12.39
N THR A 73 -13.65 19.23 11.83
CA THR A 73 -13.40 19.39 10.40
C THR A 73 -12.10 18.71 9.94
N THR A 74 -11.26 18.19 10.86
CA THR A 74 -10.00 17.55 10.44
C THR A 74 -10.28 16.25 9.67
N PRO A 75 -9.60 16.02 8.54
CA PRO A 75 -9.76 14.78 7.78
C PRO A 75 -9.33 13.57 8.62
N ALA A 76 -9.99 12.43 8.41
CA ALA A 76 -9.77 11.20 9.16
C ALA A 76 -8.32 10.67 9.10
N SER A 77 -7.57 11.02 8.05
CA SER A 77 -6.16 10.67 7.86
C SER A 77 -5.19 11.42 8.80
N GLU A 78 -5.59 12.63 9.20
CA GLU A 78 -4.84 13.50 10.12
C GLU A 78 -5.34 13.41 11.55
N ALA A 79 -6.58 12.94 11.74
CA ALA A 79 -7.07 12.51 13.04
C ALA A 79 -6.07 11.50 13.64
N GLY A 80 -5.78 11.66 14.93
CA GLY A 80 -4.73 10.89 15.61
C GLY A 80 -4.86 9.37 15.39
N GLY A 81 -3.70 8.71 15.22
CA GLY A 81 -3.61 7.27 14.95
C GLY A 81 -3.12 6.92 13.54
N TYR A 82 -3.28 5.66 13.18
CA TYR A 82 -2.93 5.06 11.90
C TYR A 82 -4.17 4.95 11.01
N TYR A 83 -4.12 5.53 9.82
CA TYR A 83 -5.22 5.52 8.87
C TYR A 83 -5.02 4.43 7.81
N CYS A 84 -6.06 3.64 7.55
CA CYS A 84 -6.08 2.69 6.43
C CYS A 84 -6.90 3.23 5.26
N ASN A 85 -6.25 3.42 4.11
CA ASN A 85 -6.85 3.88 2.85
C ASN A 85 -7.77 2.85 2.16
N VAL A 86 -7.61 1.55 2.45
CA VAL A 86 -8.39 0.48 1.81
C VAL A 86 -9.71 0.21 2.54
N CYS A 87 -9.74 0.49 3.85
CA CYS A 87 -10.87 0.22 4.72
C CYS A 87 -11.54 1.50 5.24
N ASP A 88 -10.96 2.67 4.96
CA ASP A 88 -11.36 3.99 5.46
C ASP A 88 -11.64 4.00 6.96
N CYS A 89 -10.71 3.45 7.74
CA CYS A 89 -10.82 3.39 9.19
C CYS A 89 -9.56 3.90 9.88
N ILE A 90 -9.76 4.49 11.06
CA ILE A 90 -8.69 4.96 11.94
C ILE A 90 -8.45 3.89 13.01
N VAL A 91 -7.20 3.44 13.12
CA VAL A 91 -6.74 2.50 14.13
C VAL A 91 -5.77 3.23 15.05
N LYS A 92 -6.04 3.24 16.36
CA LYS A 92 -5.28 4.04 17.32
C LYS A 92 -3.91 3.42 17.66
N ASP A 93 -3.85 2.10 17.69
CA ASP A 93 -2.66 1.35 18.11
C ASP A 93 -1.89 0.79 16.91
N SER A 94 -0.57 0.74 17.04
CA SER A 94 0.32 0.22 15.98
C SER A 94 0.11 -1.27 15.74
N ILE A 95 0.01 -2.06 16.81
CA ILE A 95 -0.19 -3.51 16.74
C ILE A 95 -1.51 -3.82 16.03
N ASN A 96 -2.59 -3.13 16.43
CA ASN A 96 -3.90 -3.31 15.82
C ASN A 96 -3.92 -2.85 14.35
N PHE A 97 -3.11 -1.85 13.97
CA PHE A 97 -2.98 -1.43 12.57
C PHE A 97 -2.28 -2.48 11.71
N LEU A 98 -1.26 -3.15 12.24
CA LEU A 98 -0.60 -4.27 11.58
C LEU A 98 -1.56 -5.44 11.38
N ASP A 99 -2.32 -5.79 12.42
CA ASP A 99 -3.35 -6.84 12.36
C ASP A 99 -4.49 -6.48 11.41
N HIS A 100 -4.85 -5.20 11.35
CA HIS A 100 -5.85 -4.69 10.42
C HIS A 100 -5.43 -4.90 8.97
N ILE A 101 -4.20 -4.50 8.59
CA ILE A 101 -3.71 -4.65 7.22
C ILE A 101 -3.56 -6.13 6.85
N ASN A 102 -3.15 -6.97 7.79
CA ASN A 102 -3.03 -8.41 7.57
C ASN A 102 -4.39 -9.14 7.67
N GLY A 103 -5.47 -8.42 7.98
CA GLY A 103 -6.80 -8.96 8.19
C GLY A 103 -7.52 -9.36 6.90
N LYS A 104 -8.41 -10.35 6.99
CA LYS A 104 -9.21 -10.85 5.85
C LYS A 104 -10.05 -9.76 5.15
N LYS A 105 -10.52 -8.75 5.90
CA LYS A 105 -11.33 -7.65 5.35
C LYS A 105 -10.47 -6.78 4.44
N HIS A 106 -9.32 -6.31 4.94
CA HIS A 106 -8.38 -5.49 4.19
C HIS A 106 -7.92 -6.22 2.93
N GLN A 107 -7.51 -7.48 3.05
CA GLN A 107 -7.03 -8.28 1.92
C GLN A 107 -8.12 -8.52 0.86
N ARG A 108 -9.37 -8.70 1.29
CA ARG A 108 -10.52 -8.87 0.37
C ARG A 108 -10.82 -7.58 -0.39
N ASN A 109 -10.72 -6.43 0.27
CA ASN A 109 -10.91 -5.13 -0.36
C ASN A 109 -9.79 -4.83 -1.38
N MET A 110 -8.56 -5.27 -1.10
CA MET A 110 -7.43 -5.21 -2.04
C MET A 110 -7.55 -6.22 -3.20
N GLY A 111 -8.58 -7.08 -3.22
CA GLY A 111 -8.78 -8.08 -4.26
C GLY A 111 -7.91 -9.34 -4.12
N MET A 112 -7.21 -9.49 -3.00
CA MET A 112 -6.34 -10.64 -2.75
C MET A 112 -7.03 -11.67 -1.84
N SER A 113 -6.63 -12.93 -1.98
CA SER A 113 -7.07 -14.02 -1.12
C SER A 113 -5.99 -14.34 -0.08
N MET A 114 -6.38 -14.76 1.12
CA MET A 114 -5.45 -15.21 2.17
C MET A 114 -4.85 -16.62 1.88
N ARG A 115 -4.93 -17.10 0.63
CA ARG A 115 -4.33 -18.38 0.24
C ARG A 115 -2.92 -18.11 -0.25
N VAL A 116 -1.96 -18.83 0.32
CA VAL A 116 -0.54 -18.80 -0.08
C VAL A 116 -0.30 -19.87 -1.14
N LYS A 117 0.47 -19.54 -2.20
CA LYS A 117 0.90 -20.54 -3.20
C LYS A 117 1.80 -21.56 -2.51
N LYS A 118 1.57 -22.85 -2.77
CA LYS A 118 2.50 -23.90 -2.36
C LYS A 118 3.80 -23.73 -3.14
N SER A 119 4.92 -23.64 -2.43
CA SER A 119 6.24 -23.54 -3.07
C SER A 119 6.63 -24.86 -3.72
N THR A 120 7.16 -24.80 -4.94
CA THR A 120 7.74 -25.97 -5.62
C THR A 120 9.20 -26.15 -5.22
N LEU A 121 9.78 -27.33 -5.45
CA LEU A 121 11.19 -27.59 -5.17
C LEU A 121 12.13 -26.66 -5.93
N ASP A 122 11.77 -26.31 -7.16
CA ASP A 122 12.56 -25.43 -8.02
C ASP A 122 12.53 -23.98 -7.51
N GLU A 123 11.36 -23.48 -7.12
CA GLU A 123 11.20 -22.15 -6.48
C GLU A 123 12.06 -22.04 -5.21
N VAL A 124 12.13 -23.13 -4.42
CA VAL A 124 12.93 -23.18 -3.20
C VAL A 124 14.43 -23.12 -3.52
N LYS A 125 14.91 -23.88 -4.51
CA LYS A 125 16.32 -23.82 -4.97
C LYS A 125 16.69 -22.42 -5.46
N ALA A 126 15.83 -21.79 -6.25
CA ALA A 126 16.04 -20.43 -6.73
C ALA A 126 16.12 -19.42 -5.57
N ARG A 127 15.25 -19.53 -4.56
CA ARG A 127 15.29 -18.67 -3.37
C ARG A 127 16.54 -18.88 -2.52
N PHE A 128 17.03 -20.11 -2.39
CA PHE A 128 18.30 -20.39 -1.72
C PHE A 128 19.50 -19.81 -2.47
N ALA A 129 19.53 -19.91 -3.80
CA ALA A 129 20.59 -19.31 -4.61
C ALA A 129 20.62 -17.78 -4.47
N ALA A 130 19.46 -17.11 -4.56
CA ALA A 130 19.35 -15.67 -4.37
C ALA A 130 19.80 -15.21 -2.97
N LYS A 131 19.35 -15.92 -1.92
CA LYS A 131 19.78 -15.61 -0.54
C LYS A 131 21.27 -15.85 -0.32
N ARG A 132 21.88 -16.84 -0.99
CA ARG A 132 23.32 -17.07 -0.92
C ARG A 132 24.08 -15.89 -1.54
N GLN A 133 23.64 -15.38 -2.68
CA GLN A 133 24.22 -14.19 -3.31
C GLN A 133 24.11 -12.96 -2.40
N GLU A 134 22.93 -12.70 -1.84
CA GLU A 134 22.72 -11.58 -0.89
C GLU A 134 23.62 -11.72 0.35
N ALA A 135 23.83 -12.93 0.86
CA ALA A 135 24.73 -13.19 1.97
C ALA A 135 26.21 -12.98 1.59
N GLU A 136 26.62 -13.31 0.37
CA GLU A 136 27.97 -13.06 -0.14
C GLU A 136 28.23 -11.56 -0.37
N GLU A 137 27.24 -10.81 -0.87
CA GLU A 137 27.29 -9.35 -1.00
C GLU A 137 27.41 -8.66 0.35
N LYS A 138 26.61 -9.08 1.34
CA LYS A 138 26.70 -8.57 2.73
C LYS A 138 28.08 -8.82 3.35
N LYS A 139 28.69 -9.99 3.09
CA LYS A 139 30.06 -10.29 3.55
C LYS A 139 31.11 -9.39 2.89
N LYS A 140 30.99 -9.16 1.58
CA LYS A 140 31.87 -8.22 0.86
C LYS A 140 31.71 -6.79 1.38
N GLY A 141 30.47 -6.35 1.61
CA GLY A 141 30.16 -5.04 2.19
C GLY A 141 30.83 -4.84 3.56
N TYR A 142 30.71 -5.82 4.46
CA TYR A 142 31.37 -5.79 5.76
C TYR A 142 32.90 -5.67 5.62
N SER A 143 33.51 -6.46 4.73
CA SER A 143 34.96 -6.40 4.51
C SER A 143 35.44 -5.06 3.92
N PHE A 144 34.62 -4.39 3.12
CA PHE A 144 34.96 -3.09 2.54
C PHE A 144 34.77 -1.96 3.55
N GLU A 145 33.67 -1.98 4.30
CA GLU A 145 33.37 -0.97 5.32
C GLU A 145 34.37 -1.03 6.49
N GLU A 146 34.74 -2.24 6.94
CA GLU A 146 35.79 -2.45 7.95
C GLU A 146 37.14 -1.91 7.46
N ARG A 147 37.54 -2.25 6.23
CA ARG A 147 38.78 -1.74 5.64
C ARG A 147 38.79 -0.22 5.42
N MET A 148 37.66 0.37 5.06
CA MET A 148 37.53 1.83 4.93
C MET A 148 37.61 2.53 6.29
N ARG A 149 37.05 1.91 7.34
CA ARG A 149 37.18 2.42 8.72
C ARG A 149 38.63 2.37 9.19
N GLU A 150 39.34 1.27 8.95
CA GLU A 150 40.77 1.15 9.28
C GLU A 150 41.61 2.25 8.62
N ILE A 151 41.42 2.51 7.32
CA ILE A 151 42.16 3.57 6.62
C ILE A 151 41.84 4.96 7.17
N GLN A 152 40.58 5.22 7.52
CA GLN A 152 40.19 6.50 8.13
C GLN A 152 40.80 6.67 9.52
N GLU A 153 40.79 5.62 10.33
CA GLU A 153 41.39 5.62 11.67
C GLU A 153 42.92 5.85 11.57
N GLU A 154 43.61 5.13 10.68
CA GLU A 154 45.03 5.34 10.41
C GLU A 154 45.33 6.77 9.94
N ALA A 155 44.51 7.35 9.06
CA ALA A 155 44.68 8.73 8.59
C ALA A 155 44.42 9.76 9.71
N THR A 156 43.45 9.52 10.60
CA THR A 156 43.21 10.39 11.76
C THR A 156 44.35 10.31 12.75
N LEU A 157 44.88 9.11 13.01
CA LEU A 157 46.04 8.92 13.87
C LEU A 157 47.28 9.59 13.27
N GLN A 158 47.53 9.44 11.95
CA GLN A 158 48.62 10.12 11.26
C GLN A 158 48.47 11.64 11.31
N HIS A 159 47.26 12.17 11.12
CA HIS A 159 47.02 13.60 11.24
C HIS A 159 47.26 14.11 12.66
N ASP A 160 46.82 13.36 13.67
CA ASP A 160 47.04 13.70 15.08
C ASP A 160 48.54 13.65 15.40
N GLU A 161 49.25 12.62 14.94
CA GLU A 161 50.72 12.51 15.03
C GLU A 161 51.43 13.67 14.32
N GLU A 162 51.03 14.02 13.10
CA GLU A 162 51.57 15.15 12.34
C GLU A 162 51.31 16.48 13.03
N SER A 163 50.11 16.66 13.61
CA SER A 163 49.75 17.87 14.37
C SER A 163 50.58 18.00 15.65
N GLU A 164 50.83 16.89 16.34
CA GLU A 164 51.69 16.84 17.53
C GLU A 164 53.15 17.14 17.17
N LEU A 165 53.62 16.59 16.05
CA LEU A 165 54.98 16.82 15.54
C LEU A 165 55.15 18.28 15.09
N LEU A 166 54.18 18.85 14.38
CA LEU A 166 54.17 20.26 13.99
C LEU A 166 54.21 21.17 15.22
N ALA A 167 53.40 20.90 16.24
CA ALA A 167 53.40 21.66 17.49
C ALA A 167 54.77 21.62 18.19
N LYS A 168 55.43 20.45 18.21
CA LYS A 168 56.81 20.31 18.72
C LYS A 168 57.81 21.14 17.91
N THR A 169 57.71 21.17 16.58
CA THR A 169 58.63 21.96 15.75
C THR A 169 58.44 23.47 15.88
N MET A 170 57.18 23.94 15.98
CA MET A 170 56.87 25.36 16.11
C MET A 170 57.23 25.90 17.50
N GLY A 171 57.16 25.07 18.54
CA GLY A 171 57.61 25.41 19.89
C GLY A 171 59.10 25.70 20.02
N ILE A 172 59.93 25.35 19.03
CA ILE A 172 61.40 25.50 19.11
C ILE A 172 61.90 26.87 18.61
N LYS A 173 61.07 27.72 17.99
CA LYS A 173 61.50 29.06 17.52
C LYS A 173 61.26 30.20 18.53
N GLY A 174 61.24 29.89 19.83
CA GLY A 174 61.18 30.84 20.94
C GLY A 174 62.54 31.45 21.32
N PHE A 175 63.11 32.26 20.43
CA PHE A 175 63.78 33.53 20.73
C PHE A 175 64.71 33.61 21.98
N ALA A 176 65.96 33.16 21.84
CA ALA A 176 67.05 33.49 22.75
C ALA A 176 67.83 34.72 22.22
N THR A 177 67.29 35.93 22.41
CA THR A 177 68.13 37.14 22.29
C THR A 177 68.88 37.34 23.60
N THR A 178 70.16 36.99 23.59
CA THR A 178 71.08 37.28 24.69
C THR A 178 71.27 38.78 24.82
N LYS A 179 70.84 39.32 25.96
CA LYS A 179 71.15 40.69 26.38
C LYS A 179 72.66 40.76 26.59
N LYS A 180 73.29 41.67 25.85
CA LYS A 180 74.68 42.12 26.03
C LYS A 180 74.90 42.70 27.42
#